data_AF-A0A1H7FMY4-F1
#
_entry.id   AF-A0A1H7FMY4-F1
#
_cell.length_a   1.000
_cell.length_b   1.000
_cell.length_c   1.000
_cell.angle_alpha   90.00
_cell.angle_beta   90.00
_cell.angle_gamma   90.00
#
_symmetry.space_group_name_H-M   'P 1'
#
loop_
_entity.id
_entity.type
_entity.pdbx_description
1 polymer ?
#
loop_
_entity_poly.entity_id
_entity_poly.type
_entity_poly.pdbx_seq_one_letter_code
_entity_poly.pdbx_strand_id
1 'polypeptide(L)'
;MSTKTRHIILILFTIILIIASIFFHKYRELKHRIESSADSAYRSVILESIHYKKELDRYIKSNKTTDEINLSIYTNNIKNAFDYYGLITNMVDGTTQRLYIERSDLYNQYWHLFPPDYVKLSLKELQKVSDKTNIIIKGLQRLK
;
A
#
# COMPACT_ATOMS: atom_id res chain seq x y z
N MET A 1 -48.81 27.47 15.52
CA MET A 1 -47.70 27.84 14.63
C MET A 1 -48.26 28.24 13.27
N SER A 2 -47.93 29.43 12.78
CA SER A 2 -48.51 29.98 11.53
C SER A 2 -48.05 29.21 10.29
N THR A 3 -48.90 29.13 9.26
CA THR A 3 -48.56 28.55 7.95
C THR A 3 -47.32 29.21 7.35
N LYS A 4 -47.14 30.52 7.53
CA LYS A 4 -45.92 31.24 7.09
C LYS A 4 -44.66 30.70 7.76
N THR A 5 -44.72 30.45 9.08
CA THR A 5 -43.60 29.88 9.83
C THR A 5 -43.26 28.46 9.35
N ARG A 6 -44.27 27.64 9.01
CA ARG A 6 -44.05 26.30 8.43
C ARG A 6 -43.34 26.37 7.06
N HIS A 7 -43.74 27.29 6.19
CA HIS A 7 -43.12 27.46 4.88
C HIS A 7 -41.66 27.94 4.98
N ILE A 8 -41.37 28.89 5.89
CA ILE A 8 -40.00 29.37 6.11
C ILE A 8 -39.08 28.23 6.59
N ILE A 9 -39.55 27.38 7.51
CA ILE A 9 -38.78 26.22 7.98
C ILE A 9 -38.53 25.22 6.84
N LEU A 10 -39.52 24.94 5.99
CA LEU A 10 -39.35 24.04 4.85
C LEU A 10 -38.32 24.57 3.84
N ILE A 11 -38.33 25.88 3.57
CA ILE A 11 -37.35 26.52 2.69
C ILE A 11 -35.94 26.38 3.29
N LEU A 12 -35.78 26.72 4.58
CA LEU A 12 -34.48 26.60 5.27
C LEU A 12 -33.96 25.15 5.27
N PHE A 13 -34.83 24.19 5.55
CA PHE A 13 -34.48 22.77 5.54
C PHE A 13 -34.03 22.32 4.14
N THR A 14 -34.73 22.76 3.09
CA THR A 14 -34.37 22.45 1.70
C THR A 14 -33.00 23.03 1.35
N ILE A 15 -32.70 24.27 1.75
CA ILE A 15 -31.40 24.90 1.53
C ILE A 15 -30.29 24.12 2.24
N ILE A 16 -30.51 23.71 3.50
CA ILE A 16 -29.55 22.91 4.26
C ILE A 16 -29.28 21.57 3.56
N LEU A 17 -30.32 20.89 3.06
CA LEU A 17 -30.16 19.64 2.32
C LEU A 17 -29.36 19.82 1.01
N ILE A 18 -29.59 20.90 0.27
CA ILE A 18 -28.84 21.20 -0.96
C ILE A 18 -27.36 21.41 -0.63
N ILE A 19 -27.05 22.21 0.40
CA ILE A 19 -25.68 22.47 0.84
C ILE A 19 -25.02 21.15 1.27
N ALA A 20 -25.68 20.36 2.13
CA ALA A 20 -25.18 19.07 2.57
C ALA A 20 -24.89 18.14 1.39
N SER A 21 -25.79 18.06 0.40
CA SER A 21 -25.60 17.25 -0.80
C SER A 21 -24.33 17.63 -1.58
N ILE A 22 -24.06 18.93 -1.74
CA ILE A 22 -22.85 19.42 -2.42
C ILE A 22 -21.59 19.01 -1.64
N PHE A 23 -21.59 19.17 -0.31
CA PHE A 23 -20.47 18.77 0.54
C PHE A 23 -20.24 17.26 0.50
N PHE A 24 -21.29 16.45 0.62
CA PHE A 24 -21.20 14.99 0.54
C PHE A 24 -20.67 14.52 -0.81
N HIS A 25 -21.10 15.15 -1.91
CA HIS A 25 -20.60 14.84 -3.24
C HIS A 25 -19.09 15.10 -3.35
N LYS A 26 -18.63 16.31 -2.98
CA LYS A 26 -17.19 16.66 -2.98
C LYS A 26 -16.36 15.75 -2.08
N TYR A 27 -16.90 15.40 -0.91
CA TYR A 27 -16.24 14.47 0.01
C TYR A 27 -16.09 13.08 -0.61
N ARG A 28 -17.14 12.54 -1.25
CA ARG A 28 -17.07 11.24 -1.93
C ARG A 28 -16.06 11.23 -3.06
N GLU A 29 -16.01 12.28 -3.87
CA GLU A 29 -15.00 12.40 -4.93
C GLU A 29 -13.58 12.45 -4.38
N LEU A 30 -13.35 13.22 -3.30
CA LEU A 30 -12.06 13.30 -2.65
C LEU A 30 -11.64 11.94 -2.09
N LYS A 31 -12.55 11.27 -1.36
CA LYS A 31 -12.32 9.92 -0.83
C LYS A 31 -11.95 8.95 -1.96
N HIS A 32 -12.70 8.96 -3.06
CA HIS A 32 -12.41 8.10 -4.21
C HIS A 32 -11.03 8.36 -4.83
N ARG A 33 -10.62 9.63 -4.95
CA ARG A 33 -9.25 9.97 -5.41
C ARG A 33 -8.18 9.45 -4.47
N ILE A 34 -8.38 9.57 -3.16
CA ILE A 34 -7.42 9.07 -2.16
C ILE A 34 -7.34 7.53 -2.21
N GLU A 35 -8.46 6.83 -2.34
CA GLU A 35 -8.50 5.38 -2.53
C GLU A 35 -7.74 4.93 -3.80
N SER A 36 -7.90 5.67 -4.91
CA SER A 36 -7.13 5.43 -6.14
C SER A 36 -5.63 5.64 -5.95
N SER A 37 -5.24 6.68 -5.21
CA SER A 37 -3.84 6.89 -4.83
C SER A 37 -3.29 5.76 -3.95
N ALA A 38 -4.11 5.22 -3.04
CA ALA A 38 -3.73 4.06 -2.21
C ALA A 38 -3.49 2.81 -3.08
N ASP A 39 -4.34 2.54 -4.09
CA ASP A 39 -4.12 1.44 -5.04
C ASP A 39 -2.81 1.63 -5.82
N SER A 40 -2.53 2.85 -6.28
CA SER A 40 -1.28 3.18 -6.97
C SER A 40 -0.06 2.93 -6.08
N ALA A 41 -0.10 3.39 -4.82
CA ALA A 41 0.96 3.15 -3.85
C ALA A 41 1.17 1.64 -3.59
N TYR A 42 0.07 0.89 -3.45
CA TYR A 42 0.14 -0.57 -3.28
C TYR A 42 0.77 -1.28 -4.49
N ARG A 43 0.44 -0.85 -5.71
CA ARG A 43 1.10 -1.37 -6.92
C ARG A 43 2.60 -1.07 -6.94
N SER A 44 3.01 0.08 -6.42
CA SER A 44 4.41 0.45 -6.28
C SER A 44 5.16 -0.54 -5.37
N VAL A 45 4.57 -0.96 -4.24
CA VAL A 45 5.13 -2.02 -3.39
C VAL A 45 5.42 -3.28 -4.19
N ILE A 46 4.45 -3.74 -5.00
CA ILE A 46 4.61 -4.95 -5.83
C ILE A 46 5.75 -4.79 -6.86
N LEU A 47 5.84 -3.63 -7.51
CA LEU A 47 6.88 -3.36 -8.51
C LEU A 47 8.28 -3.35 -7.89
N GLU A 48 8.48 -2.61 -6.80
CA GLU A 48 9.77 -2.56 -6.09
C GLU A 48 10.16 -3.95 -5.58
N SER A 49 9.19 -4.76 -5.16
CA SER A 49 9.40 -6.16 -4.76
C SER A 49 9.91 -7.05 -5.89
N ILE A 50 9.33 -6.89 -7.10
CA ILE A 50 9.79 -7.60 -8.30
C ILE A 50 11.21 -7.18 -8.67
N HIS A 51 11.52 -5.88 -8.57
CA HIS A 51 12.87 -5.37 -8.83
C HIS A 51 13.88 -5.93 -7.83
N TYR A 52 13.57 -5.89 -6.53
CA TYR A 52 14.38 -6.53 -5.50
C TYR A 52 14.67 -8.00 -5.83
N LYS A 53 13.62 -8.77 -6.15
CA LYS A 53 13.78 -10.19 -6.48
C LYS A 53 14.71 -10.40 -7.67
N LYS A 54 14.59 -9.59 -8.71
CA LYS A 54 15.43 -9.66 -9.90
C LYS A 54 16.90 -9.42 -9.56
N GLU A 55 17.18 -8.43 -8.70
CA GLU A 55 18.54 -8.16 -8.24
C GLU A 55 19.06 -9.27 -7.31
N LEU A 56 18.21 -9.85 -6.46
CA LEU A 56 18.60 -10.97 -5.60
C LEU A 56 18.98 -12.20 -6.44
N ASP A 57 18.19 -12.51 -7.46
CA ASP A 57 18.48 -13.62 -8.38
C ASP A 57 19.77 -13.36 -9.18
N ARG A 58 20.07 -12.10 -9.54
CA ARG A 58 21.36 -11.73 -10.16
C ARG A 58 22.52 -11.90 -9.20
N TYR A 59 22.38 -11.42 -7.97
CA TYR A 59 23.39 -11.53 -6.93
C TYR A 59 23.75 -13.01 -6.68
N ILE A 60 22.75 -13.87 -6.53
CA ILE A 60 22.93 -15.33 -6.41
C ILE A 60 23.63 -15.91 -7.64
N LYS A 61 23.15 -15.60 -8.86
CA LYS A 61 23.74 -16.12 -10.11
C LYS A 61 25.19 -15.69 -10.32
N SER A 62 25.55 -14.50 -9.85
CA SER A 62 26.92 -14.00 -9.86
C SER A 62 27.82 -14.63 -8.80
N ASN A 63 27.33 -15.62 -8.04
CA ASN A 63 28.03 -16.19 -6.89
C ASN A 63 28.46 -15.10 -5.89
N LYS A 64 27.60 -14.10 -5.65
CA LYS A 64 27.80 -12.99 -4.71
C LYS A 64 28.96 -12.05 -5.07
N THR A 65 29.38 -12.02 -6.33
CA THR A 65 30.47 -11.13 -6.79
C THR A 65 29.98 -9.73 -7.19
N THR A 66 28.67 -9.55 -7.37
CA THR A 66 28.05 -8.25 -7.65
C THR A 66 27.78 -7.47 -6.36
N ASP A 67 27.72 -6.14 -6.46
CA ASP A 67 27.45 -5.27 -5.31
C ASP A 67 25.99 -5.45 -4.80
N GLU A 68 25.81 -5.39 -3.48
CA GLU A 68 24.53 -5.46 -2.79
C GLU A 68 23.81 -4.10 -2.69
N ILE A 69 24.42 -2.99 -3.14
CA ILE A 69 23.81 -1.65 -3.12
C ILE A 69 22.39 -1.67 -3.69
N ASN A 70 22.17 -2.32 -4.84
CA ASN A 70 20.84 -2.40 -5.45
C ASN A 70 19.83 -3.14 -4.56
N LEU A 71 20.25 -4.21 -3.87
CA LEU A 71 19.37 -4.94 -2.93
C LEU A 71 18.93 -4.04 -1.77
N SER A 72 19.85 -3.23 -1.24
CA SER A 72 19.56 -2.27 -0.18
C SER A 72 18.62 -1.16 -0.66
N ILE A 73 18.88 -0.60 -1.85
CA ILE A 73 18.01 0.41 -2.48
C ILE A 73 16.58 -0.11 -2.61
N TYR A 74 16.39 -1.29 -3.22
CA TYR A 74 15.04 -1.82 -3.42
C TYR A 74 14.37 -2.22 -2.10
N THR A 75 15.14 -2.69 -1.10
CA THR A 75 14.59 -2.95 0.25
C THR A 75 14.01 -1.66 0.87
N ASN A 76 14.75 -0.55 0.77
CA ASN A 76 14.28 0.75 1.24
C ASN A 76 13.08 1.27 0.42
N ASN A 77 13.08 1.09 -0.90
CA ASN A 77 11.96 1.50 -1.75
C ASN A 77 10.69 0.73 -1.40
N ILE A 78 10.77 -0.59 -1.18
CA ILE A 78 9.64 -1.41 -0.74
C ILE A 78 9.07 -0.88 0.59
N LYS A 79 9.94 -0.58 1.55
CA LYS A 79 9.54 0.00 2.84
C LYS A 79 8.83 1.33 2.65
N ASN A 80 9.45 2.26 1.93
CA ASN A 80 8.87 3.59 1.69
C ASN A 80 7.54 3.51 0.94
N ALA A 81 7.43 2.62 -0.05
CA ALA A 81 6.18 2.40 -0.79
C ALA A 81 5.07 1.85 0.12
N PHE A 82 5.39 0.92 1.03
CA PHE A 82 4.40 0.37 1.95
C PHE A 82 4.00 1.37 3.04
N ASP A 83 4.96 2.12 3.59
CA ASP A 83 4.69 3.21 4.54
C ASP A 83 3.77 4.26 3.91
N TYR A 84 4.03 4.64 2.65
CA TYR A 84 3.18 5.57 1.90
C TYR A 84 1.78 5.01 1.66
N TYR A 85 1.67 3.73 1.27
CA TYR A 85 0.40 3.03 1.14
C TYR A 85 -0.40 3.04 2.45
N GLY A 86 0.26 2.77 3.58
CA GLY A 86 -0.33 2.81 4.91
C GLY A 86 -0.85 4.20 5.28
N LEU A 87 -0.05 5.24 5.04
CA LEU A 87 -0.45 6.63 5.31
C LEU A 87 -1.69 7.03 4.51
N ILE A 88 -1.71 6.76 3.20
CA ILE A 88 -2.86 7.11 2.35
C ILE A 88 -4.10 6.32 2.78
N THR A 89 -3.95 5.02 3.04
CA THR A 89 -5.07 4.17 3.46
C THR A 89 -5.65 4.64 4.79
N ASN A 90 -4.82 5.14 5.71
CA ASN A 90 -5.27 5.70 6.97
C ASN A 90 -6.08 7.00 6.80
N MET A 91 -5.78 7.83 5.79
CA MET A 91 -6.53 9.07 5.52
C MET A 91 -8.00 8.84 5.14
N VAL A 92 -8.36 7.62 4.73
CA VAL A 92 -9.73 7.23 4.37
C VAL A 92 -10.31 6.18 5.33
N ASP A 93 -9.73 6.05 6.52
CA ASP A 93 -10.10 5.07 7.55
C ASP A 93 -10.08 3.62 7.03
N GLY A 94 -9.21 3.33 6.07
CA GLY A 94 -9.12 2.04 5.40
C GLY A 94 -8.28 1.00 6.15
N THR A 95 -7.56 1.38 7.20
CA THR A 95 -6.60 0.52 7.91
C THR A 95 -7.28 -0.58 8.73
N THR A 96 -8.56 -0.45 9.05
CA THR A 96 -9.35 -1.52 9.69
C THR A 96 -9.96 -2.49 8.68
N GLN A 97 -9.87 -2.20 7.38
CA GLN A 97 -10.42 -3.08 6.36
C GLN A 97 -9.60 -4.36 6.26
N ARG A 98 -10.30 -5.49 6.11
CA ARG A 98 -9.69 -6.82 5.97
C ARG A 98 -8.57 -6.85 4.91
N LEU A 99 -8.78 -6.19 3.77
CA LEU A 99 -7.79 -6.15 2.70
C LEU A 99 -6.48 -5.48 3.14
N TYR A 100 -6.54 -4.38 3.88
CA TYR A 100 -5.33 -3.73 4.40
C TYR A 100 -4.61 -4.63 5.40
N ILE A 101 -5.35 -5.29 6.29
CA ILE A 101 -4.80 -6.20 7.30
C ILE A 101 -4.05 -7.36 6.61
N GLU A 102 -4.66 -8.00 5.61
CA GLU A 102 -4.03 -9.09 4.86
C GLU A 102 -2.77 -8.62 4.09
N ARG A 103 -2.82 -7.44 3.47
CA ARG A 103 -1.67 -6.83 2.79
C ARG A 103 -0.55 -6.47 3.77
N SER A 104 -0.89 -5.96 4.95
CA SER A 104 0.06 -5.61 6.02
C SER A 104 0.71 -6.84 6.63
N ASP A 105 -0.03 -7.93 6.83
CA ASP A 105 0.55 -9.18 7.29
C ASP A 105 1.59 -9.73 6.29
N LEU A 106 1.26 -9.74 5.00
CA LEU A 106 2.21 -10.13 3.95
C LEU A 106 3.45 -9.23 3.92
N TYR A 107 3.27 -7.91 4.05
CA TYR A 107 4.40 -6.97 4.12
C TYR A 107 5.27 -7.22 5.34
N ASN A 108 4.67 -7.45 6.52
CA ASN A 108 5.42 -7.76 7.73
C ASN A 108 6.22 -9.05 7.56
N GLN A 109 5.62 -10.11 7.00
CA GLN A 109 6.33 -11.33 6.65
C GLN A 109 7.51 -11.05 5.70
N TYR A 110 7.31 -10.15 4.73
CA TYR A 110 8.35 -9.76 3.79
C TYR A 110 9.50 -9.03 4.48
N TRP A 111 9.19 -8.08 5.37
CA TRP A 111 10.20 -7.29 6.08
C TRP A 111 11.15 -8.18 6.88
N HIS A 112 10.64 -9.26 7.47
CA HIS A 112 11.45 -10.23 8.21
C HIS A 112 12.31 -11.14 7.31
N LEU A 113 12.16 -11.09 5.99
CA LEU A 113 13.03 -11.82 5.06
C LEU A 113 14.32 -11.08 4.73
N PHE A 114 14.35 -9.75 4.87
CA PHE A 114 15.51 -8.96 4.48
C PHE A 114 16.65 -9.16 5.50
N PRO A 115 17.75 -9.83 5.11
CA PRO A 115 18.88 -9.97 5.99
C PRO A 115 19.58 -8.62 6.18
N PRO A 116 20.19 -8.39 7.36
CA PRO A 116 20.98 -7.19 7.59
C PRO A 116 22.29 -7.16 6.77
N ASP A 117 22.76 -8.31 6.28
CA ASP A 117 24.01 -8.45 5.54
C ASP A 117 23.92 -9.65 4.57
N TYR A 118 23.84 -9.38 3.26
CA TYR A 118 23.69 -10.43 2.25
C TYR A 118 24.99 -11.21 2.02
N VAL A 119 26.14 -10.57 2.27
CA VAL A 119 27.46 -11.17 2.12
C VAL A 119 27.70 -12.27 3.16
N LYS A 120 27.05 -12.22 4.32
CA LYS A 120 27.17 -13.29 5.34
C LYS A 120 26.35 -14.54 5.06
N LEU A 121 25.34 -14.47 4.19
CA LEU A 121 24.49 -15.61 3.89
C LEU A 121 25.15 -16.58 2.90
N SER A 122 24.94 -17.88 3.09
CA SER A 122 25.27 -18.89 2.09
C SER A 122 24.36 -18.76 0.85
N LEU A 123 24.80 -19.28 -0.30
CA LEU A 123 23.96 -19.33 -1.51
C LEU A 123 22.62 -20.04 -1.26
N LYS A 124 22.62 -21.09 -0.43
CA LYS A 124 21.41 -21.84 -0.08
C LYS A 124 20.43 -20.99 0.72
N GLU A 125 20.93 -20.17 1.65
CA GLU A 125 20.11 -19.22 2.40
C GLU A 125 19.56 -18.12 1.51
N LEU A 126 20.39 -17.55 0.62
CA LEU A 126 19.95 -16.56 -0.35
C LEU A 126 18.89 -17.13 -1.31
N GLN A 127 19.03 -18.37 -1.76
CA GLN A 127 18.03 -19.05 -2.58
C GLN A 127 16.70 -19.19 -1.82
N LYS A 128 16.76 -19.57 -0.54
CA LYS A 128 15.58 -19.64 0.33
C LYS A 128 14.89 -18.28 0.50
N VAL A 129 15.67 -17.20 0.64
CA VAL A 129 15.14 -15.83 0.67
C VAL A 129 14.46 -15.49 -0.66
N SER A 130 15.09 -15.82 -1.79
CA SER A 130 14.52 -15.58 -3.13
C SER A 130 13.22 -16.34 -3.38
N ASP A 131 13.15 -17.60 -2.97
CA ASP A 131 11.97 -18.45 -3.11
C ASP A 131 10.81 -17.93 -2.25
N LYS A 132 11.08 -17.58 -0.98
CA LYS A 132 10.08 -16.98 -0.09
C LYS A 132 9.60 -15.62 -0.60
N THR A 133 10.52 -14.80 -1.08
CA THR A 133 10.20 -13.51 -1.71
C THR A 133 9.22 -13.68 -2.86
N ASN A 134 9.43 -14.69 -3.71
CA ASN A 134 8.51 -14.99 -4.82
C ASN A 134 7.09 -15.38 -4.34
N ILE A 135 7.00 -16.13 -3.25
CA ILE A 135 5.71 -16.52 -2.63
C ILE A 135 4.97 -15.27 -2.16
N ILE A 136 5.67 -14.37 -1.46
CA ILE A 136 5.07 -13.13 -0.95
C ILE A 136 4.64 -12.21 -2.09
N ILE A 137 5.47 -12.02 -3.12
CA ILE A 137 5.10 -11.22 -4.31
C ILE A 137 3.81 -11.74 -4.93
N LYS A 138 3.68 -13.06 -5.11
CA LYS A 138 2.45 -13.68 -5.61
C LYS A 138 1.26 -13.44 -4.68
N GLY A 139 1.48 -13.49 -3.36
CA GLY A 139 0.46 -13.14 -2.36
C GLY A 139 -0.02 -11.69 -2.53
N LEU A 140 0.92 -10.74 -2.61
CA LEU A 140 0.62 -9.33 -2.80
C LEU A 140 -0.13 -9.08 -4.12
N GLN A 141 0.27 -9.74 -5.21
CA GLN A 141 -0.40 -9.64 -6.51
C GLN A 141 -1.84 -10.18 -6.50
N ARG A 142 -2.11 -11.23 -5.73
CA ARG A 142 -3.47 -11.80 -5.58
C ARG A 142 -4.41 -10.88 -4.83
N LEU A 143 -3.87 -10.09 -3.89
CA LEU A 143 -4.62 -9.11 -3.12
C LEU A 143 -4.72 -7.75 -3.83
N LYS A 144 -4.49 -7.66 -5.15
CA LYS A 144 -4.62 -6.41 -5.91
C LYS A 144 -6.08 -6.00 -6.07
#